data_AF-A0A7K3ZLB7-F1
#
_entry.id   AF-A0A7K3ZLB7-F1
#
_cell.length_a   1.000
_cell.length_b   1.000
_cell.length_c   1.000
_cell.angle_alpha   90.00
_cell.angle_beta   90.00
_cell.angle_gamma   90.00
#
_symmetry.space_group_name_H-M   'P 1'
#
loop_
_entity.id
_entity.type
_entity.pdbx_description
1 polymer ?
#
loop_
_entity_poly.entity_id
_entity_poly.type
_entity_poly.pdbx_seq_one_letter_code
_entity_poly.pdbx_strand_id
1 'polypeptide(L)'
;VEYHRRKFETLCNELGDRTDRCTVGFLRRYGKLEDRLAAAGLRTPDAREREELAGWMAESAGSRGIELTRCCPGEGPPTPGLESRACVDGATMRALGIPHDPEVRPLRDGCECIRNVDIGAYDTCGHGCIYCYANSHRPGARAGNVYDPGSELLFGGVGPGDTVTELPSRRNRRIDGF
;
A
#
# COMPACT_ATOMS: atom_id res chain seq x y z
N VAL A 1 5.60 0.43 21.50
CA VAL A 1 5.69 1.83 21.00
C VAL A 1 7.13 2.24 20.72
N GLU A 2 8.05 2.17 21.69
CA GLU A 2 9.46 2.58 21.52
C GLU A 2 10.19 1.96 20.32
N TYR A 3 9.96 0.68 20.03
CA TYR A 3 10.52 0.05 18.83
C TYR A 3 10.08 0.75 17.53
N HIS A 4 8.79 1.05 17.39
CA HIS A 4 8.24 1.74 16.23
C HIS A 4 8.78 3.17 16.15
N ARG A 5 8.92 3.82 17.32
CA ARG A 5 9.52 5.14 17.47
C ARG A 5 10.88 5.22 16.78
N ARG A 6 11.83 4.46 17.30
CA ARG A 6 13.20 4.38 16.79
C ARG A 6 13.26 4.01 15.31
N LYS A 7 12.43 3.05 14.87
CA LYS A 7 12.47 2.58 13.47
C LYS A 7 11.94 3.62 12.50
N PHE A 8 10.87 4.32 12.83
CA PHE A 8 10.36 5.35 11.94
C PHE A 8 11.20 6.63 11.98
N GLU A 9 11.80 7.01 13.11
CA GLU A 9 12.89 8.02 13.16
C GLU A 9 14.04 7.66 12.21
N THR A 10 14.46 6.38 12.18
CA THR A 10 15.48 5.91 11.24
C THR A 10 15.03 6.12 9.79
N LEU A 11 13.79 5.77 9.45
CA LEU A 11 13.26 5.97 8.09
C LEU A 11 13.22 7.45 7.71
N CYS A 12 12.79 8.34 8.62
CA CYS A 12 12.79 9.79 8.38
C CYS A 12 14.20 10.33 8.15
N ASN A 13 15.19 9.83 8.88
CA ASN A 13 16.59 10.23 8.69
C ASN A 13 17.15 9.79 7.33
N GLU A 14 16.83 8.57 6.89
CA GLU A 14 17.33 8.03 5.62
C GLU A 14 16.60 8.62 4.39
N LEU A 15 15.33 9.02 4.55
CA LEU A 15 14.47 9.46 3.44
C LEU A 15 14.19 10.97 3.42
N GLY A 16 14.55 11.73 4.44
CA GLY A 16 14.21 13.17 4.57
C GLY A 16 14.64 14.03 3.38
N ASP A 17 15.77 13.70 2.74
CA ASP A 17 16.25 14.41 1.55
C ASP A 17 15.70 13.84 0.23
N ARG A 18 14.75 12.91 0.29
CA ARG A 18 14.22 12.14 -0.85
C ARG A 18 12.70 12.14 -0.93
N THR A 19 12.00 12.49 0.14
CA THR A 19 10.55 12.60 0.18
C THR A 19 10.15 13.77 1.06
N ASP A 20 9.11 14.47 0.68
CA ASP A 20 8.45 15.51 1.47
C ASP A 20 7.23 14.97 2.21
N ARG A 21 6.91 13.68 2.08
CA ARG A 21 5.65 13.13 2.56
C ARG A 21 5.66 11.66 2.89
N CYS A 22 4.87 11.29 3.89
CA CYS A 22 4.62 9.93 4.32
C CYS A 22 3.12 9.72 4.56
N THR A 23 2.54 8.67 3.97
CA THR A 23 1.14 8.29 4.22
C THR A 23 1.10 6.98 4.99
N VAL A 24 0.46 6.99 6.16
CA VAL A 24 0.40 5.84 7.07
C VAL A 24 -0.98 5.21 7.11
N GLY A 25 -1.00 3.92 7.43
CA GLY A 25 -2.20 3.17 7.77
C GLY A 25 -1.91 2.25 8.95
N PHE A 26 -2.93 1.98 9.76
CA PHE A 26 -2.81 1.06 10.88
C PHE A 26 -3.12 -0.38 10.44
N LEU A 27 -2.67 -1.35 11.24
CA LEU A 27 -2.89 -2.77 11.01
C LEU A 27 -4.38 -3.06 10.78
N ARG A 28 -4.72 -3.49 9.56
CA ARG A 28 -6.03 -4.05 9.24
C ARG A 28 -5.98 -5.57 9.36
N ARG A 29 -6.98 -6.16 9.99
CA ARG A 29 -7.09 -7.60 10.06
C ARG A 29 -7.80 -8.15 8.83
N TYR A 30 -7.31 -9.29 8.37
CA TYR A 30 -7.93 -10.09 7.32
C TYR A 30 -8.39 -11.38 7.97
N GLY A 31 -9.63 -11.81 7.72
CA GLY A 31 -10.21 -13.00 8.37
C GLY A 31 -9.32 -14.24 8.27
N LYS A 32 -8.66 -14.42 7.12
CA LYS A 32 -7.71 -15.54 6.89
C LYS A 32 -6.47 -15.52 7.78
N LEU A 33 -6.17 -14.40 8.45
CA LEU A 33 -4.98 -14.22 9.30
C LEU A 33 -5.31 -14.27 10.79
N GLU A 34 -6.58 -14.28 11.20
CA GLU A 34 -6.99 -14.11 12.60
C GLU A 34 -6.31 -15.11 13.55
N ASP A 35 -6.40 -16.40 13.26
CA ASP A 35 -5.82 -17.46 14.11
C ASP A 35 -4.31 -17.30 14.26
N ARG A 36 -3.61 -16.96 13.17
CA ARG A 36 -2.16 -16.78 13.17
C ARG A 36 -1.75 -15.54 13.94
N LEU A 37 -2.48 -14.44 13.77
CA LEU A 37 -2.24 -13.20 14.51
C LEU A 37 -2.52 -13.42 16.01
N ALA A 38 -3.60 -14.12 16.37
CA ALA A 38 -3.93 -14.46 17.74
C ALA A 38 -2.86 -15.36 18.38
N ALA A 39 -2.41 -16.42 17.69
CA ALA A 39 -1.34 -17.29 18.17
C ALA A 39 0.00 -16.55 18.36
N ALA A 40 0.26 -15.52 17.57
CA ALA A 40 1.43 -14.65 17.70
C ALA A 40 1.25 -13.52 18.73
N GLY A 41 0.09 -13.43 19.40
CA GLY A 41 -0.23 -12.35 20.34
C GLY A 41 -0.36 -10.97 19.68
N LEU A 42 -0.62 -10.91 18.38
CA LEU A 42 -0.73 -9.68 17.62
C LEU A 42 -2.15 -9.10 17.66
N ARG A 43 -2.24 -7.81 17.98
CA ARG A 43 -3.51 -7.09 18.04
C ARG A 43 -3.53 -5.77 17.28
N THR A 44 -4.73 -5.34 16.91
CA THR A 44 -4.95 -3.99 16.41
C THR A 44 -4.74 -2.99 17.55
N PRO A 45 -4.03 -1.87 17.32
CA PRO A 45 -3.90 -0.82 18.32
C PRO A 45 -5.27 -0.17 18.59
N ASP A 46 -5.53 0.23 19.83
CA ASP A 46 -6.74 0.98 20.20
C ASP A 46 -6.69 2.44 19.70
N ALA A 47 -7.75 3.22 19.96
CA ALA A 47 -7.82 4.60 19.48
C ALA A 47 -6.71 5.50 20.07
N ARG A 48 -6.43 5.35 21.36
CA ARG A 48 -5.42 6.14 22.06
C ARG A 48 -4.02 5.77 21.58
N GLU A 49 -3.74 4.48 21.42
CA GLU A 49 -2.45 4.02 20.87
C GLU A 49 -2.21 4.52 19.44
N ARG A 50 -3.27 4.56 18.61
CA ARG A 50 -3.18 5.11 17.25
C ARG A 50 -2.89 6.60 17.27
N GLU A 51 -3.56 7.35 18.14
CA GLU A 51 -3.35 8.79 18.32
C GLU A 51 -1.93 9.10 18.83
N GLU A 52 -1.48 8.41 19.88
CA GLU A 52 -0.12 8.55 20.42
C GLU A 52 0.95 8.22 19.37
N LEU A 53 0.77 7.13 18.60
CA LEU A 53 1.68 6.76 17.51
C LEU A 53 1.67 7.81 16.40
N ALA A 54 0.50 8.27 15.97
CA ALA A 54 0.36 9.27 14.92
C ALA A 54 1.00 10.61 15.30
N GLY A 55 0.75 11.10 16.51
CA GLY A 55 1.29 12.37 16.98
C GLY A 55 2.81 12.38 17.00
N TRP A 56 3.42 11.32 17.56
CA TRP A 56 4.88 11.19 17.54
C TRP A 56 5.45 11.01 16.12
N MET A 57 4.78 10.23 15.26
CA MET A 57 5.22 10.07 13.86
C MET A 57 5.20 11.42 13.15
N ALA A 58 4.17 12.26 13.40
CA ALA A 58 4.03 13.57 12.79
C ALA A 58 5.16 14.51 13.23
N GLU A 59 5.50 14.51 14.52
CA GLU A 59 6.63 15.27 15.06
C GLU A 59 7.96 14.85 14.40
N SER A 60 8.21 13.52 14.32
CA SER A 60 9.45 12.98 13.77
C SER A 60 9.59 13.28 12.27
N ALA A 61 8.51 13.08 11.52
CA ALA A 61 8.45 13.40 10.10
C ALA A 61 8.65 14.91 9.86
N GLY A 62 7.92 15.75 10.61
CA GLY A 62 8.00 17.20 10.51
C GLY A 62 9.40 17.76 10.78
N SER A 63 10.15 17.17 11.72
CA SER A 63 11.55 17.55 12.01
C SER A 63 12.51 17.36 10.81
N ARG A 64 12.10 16.56 9.82
CA ARG A 64 12.83 16.30 8.57
C ARG A 64 12.15 16.91 7.34
N GLY A 65 11.15 17.77 7.52
CA GLY A 65 10.39 18.36 6.42
C GLY A 65 9.45 17.39 5.72
N ILE A 66 9.10 16.27 6.36
CA ILE A 66 8.18 15.26 5.84
C ILE A 66 6.78 15.51 6.41
N GLU A 67 5.80 15.76 5.56
CA GLU A 67 4.39 15.82 5.93
C GLU A 67 3.87 14.41 6.21
N LEU A 68 3.36 14.16 7.42
CA LEU A 68 2.67 12.91 7.74
C LEU A 68 1.18 13.04 7.42
N THR A 69 0.64 12.05 6.73
CA THR A 69 -0.79 11.96 6.40
C THR A 69 -1.33 10.56 6.59
N ARG A 70 -2.65 10.40 6.64
CA ARG A 70 -3.31 9.11 6.84
C ARG A 70 -4.03 8.63 5.58
N CYS A 71 -3.89 7.33 5.29
CA CYS A 71 -4.63 6.67 4.22
C CYS A 71 -6.11 6.51 4.58
N CYS A 72 -6.98 6.58 3.56
CA CYS A 72 -8.43 6.38 3.63
C CYS A 72 -9.15 7.37 4.56
N PRO A 73 -9.42 8.60 4.06
CA PRO A 73 -10.15 9.63 4.79
C PRO A 73 -11.47 9.17 5.39
N GLY A 74 -12.18 8.25 4.73
CA GLY A 74 -13.46 7.73 5.21
C GLY A 74 -13.40 6.68 6.33
N GLU A 75 -12.22 6.24 6.76
CA GLU A 75 -12.08 5.15 7.73
C GLU A 75 -11.67 5.66 9.12
N GLY A 76 -12.52 5.50 10.14
CA GLY A 76 -12.20 5.80 11.55
C GLY A 76 -12.31 7.27 11.97
N PRO A 77 -12.18 7.58 13.28
CA PRO A 77 -12.27 8.95 13.76
C PRO A 77 -11.06 9.77 13.28
N PRO A 78 -11.25 11.09 13.06
CA PRO A 78 -10.14 12.00 12.82
C PRO A 78 -9.08 11.87 13.91
N THR A 79 -7.81 11.93 13.51
CA THR A 79 -6.69 12.02 14.45
C THR A 79 -6.24 13.47 14.45
N PRO A 80 -6.35 14.20 15.58
CA PRO A 80 -5.98 15.61 15.62
C PRO A 80 -4.56 15.85 15.07
N GLY A 81 -4.41 16.79 14.15
CA GLY A 81 -3.13 17.12 13.52
C GLY A 81 -2.66 16.12 12.44
N LEU A 82 -3.46 15.11 12.09
CA LEU A 82 -3.15 14.15 11.02
C LEU A 82 -4.27 14.13 9.98
N GLU A 83 -4.09 14.94 8.95
CA GLU A 83 -5.01 14.99 7.81
C GLU A 83 -5.01 13.66 7.05
N SER A 84 -6.18 13.31 6.53
CA SER A 84 -6.32 12.12 5.71
C SER A 84 -6.32 12.49 4.23
N ARG A 85 -5.68 11.66 3.41
CA ARG A 85 -5.66 11.84 1.96
C ARG A 85 -5.54 10.51 1.22
N ALA A 86 -5.83 10.56 -0.07
CA ALA A 86 -5.48 9.50 -0.99
C ALA A 86 -3.96 9.25 -1.01
N CYS A 87 -3.55 7.97 -0.98
CA CYS A 87 -2.15 7.60 -1.13
C CYS A 87 -1.62 7.89 -2.55
N VAL A 88 -2.49 7.76 -3.54
CA VAL A 88 -2.21 8.03 -4.95
C VAL A 88 -3.22 9.08 -5.39
N ASP A 89 -2.78 10.32 -5.51
CA ASP A 89 -3.63 11.47 -5.84
C ASP A 89 -3.07 12.27 -7.02
N GLY A 90 -3.95 12.99 -7.73
CA GLY A 90 -3.56 13.73 -8.93
C GLY A 90 -2.65 14.93 -8.65
N ALA A 91 -2.71 15.54 -7.46
CA ALA A 91 -1.83 16.66 -7.11
C ALA A 91 -0.37 16.21 -7.04
N THR A 92 -0.14 15.05 -6.43
CA THR A 92 1.15 14.38 -6.36
C THR A 92 1.67 14.01 -7.73
N MET A 93 0.83 13.38 -8.55
CA MET A 93 1.23 12.97 -9.90
C MET A 93 1.60 14.19 -10.74
N ARG A 94 0.85 15.30 -10.66
CA ARG A 94 1.21 16.58 -11.32
C ARG A 94 2.53 17.15 -10.83
N ALA A 95 2.75 17.20 -9.51
CA ALA A 95 3.99 17.71 -8.92
C ALA A 95 5.22 16.91 -9.37
N LEU A 96 5.07 15.59 -9.57
CA LEU A 96 6.12 14.71 -10.06
C LEU A 96 6.25 14.68 -11.59
N GLY A 97 5.39 15.40 -12.33
CA GLY A 97 5.32 15.31 -13.79
C GLY A 97 4.94 13.90 -14.29
N ILE A 98 4.22 13.13 -13.45
CA ILE A 98 3.82 11.76 -13.75
C ILE A 98 2.47 11.74 -14.45
N PRO A 99 2.42 11.07 -15.60
CA PRO A 99 1.18 10.77 -16.27
C PRO A 99 0.13 10.00 -15.45
N HIS A 100 -1.11 10.49 -15.38
CA HIS A 100 -2.18 9.81 -14.64
C HIS A 100 -3.60 10.04 -15.18
N ASP A 101 -4.49 9.08 -14.91
CA ASP A 101 -5.94 9.23 -15.07
C ASP A 101 -6.50 9.91 -13.80
N PRO A 102 -7.15 11.09 -13.90
CA PRO A 102 -7.66 11.80 -12.73
C PRO A 102 -8.93 11.19 -12.13
N GLU A 103 -9.53 10.18 -12.77
CA GLU A 103 -10.73 9.51 -12.26
C GLU A 103 -10.44 8.87 -10.89
N VAL A 104 -11.20 9.27 -9.87
CA VAL A 104 -11.15 8.64 -8.55
C VAL A 104 -11.76 7.24 -8.65
N ARG A 105 -10.98 6.22 -8.35
CA ARG A 105 -11.42 4.82 -8.37
C ARG A 105 -11.03 4.13 -7.06
N PRO A 106 -11.91 4.20 -6.04
CA PRO A 106 -11.65 3.62 -4.73
C PRO A 106 -11.33 2.13 -4.80
N LEU A 107 -10.27 1.69 -4.12
CA LEU A 107 -9.93 0.26 -3.97
C LEU A 107 -10.75 -0.42 -2.86
N ARG A 108 -11.29 0.39 -1.95
CA ARG A 108 -12.14 -0.02 -0.83
C ARG A 108 -12.96 1.18 -0.37
N ASP A 109 -13.93 0.91 0.51
CA ASP A 109 -14.73 1.97 1.11
C ASP A 109 -13.88 3.03 1.82
N GLY A 110 -14.22 4.30 1.61
CA GLY A 110 -13.47 5.46 2.13
C GLY A 110 -12.10 5.73 1.47
N CYS A 111 -11.72 5.02 0.41
CA CYS A 111 -10.52 5.30 -0.38
C CYS A 111 -10.79 6.38 -1.43
N GLU A 112 -9.88 7.33 -1.59
CA GLU A 112 -10.01 8.44 -2.57
C GLU A 112 -8.92 8.40 -3.65
N CYS A 113 -8.19 7.28 -3.78
CA CYS A 113 -7.12 7.18 -4.76
C CYS A 113 -7.66 7.34 -6.19
N ILE A 114 -6.91 8.05 -7.02
CA ILE A 114 -7.13 8.06 -8.46
C ILE A 114 -6.87 6.67 -9.05
N ARG A 115 -7.40 6.41 -10.24
CA ARG A 115 -7.30 5.11 -10.92
C ARG A 115 -5.85 4.66 -10.99
N ASN A 116 -5.60 3.49 -10.40
CA ASN A 116 -4.31 2.81 -10.41
C ASN A 116 -4.53 1.30 -10.55
N VAL A 117 -3.45 0.57 -10.83
CA VAL A 117 -3.45 -0.89 -10.94
C VAL A 117 -2.26 -1.45 -10.18
N ASP A 118 -2.44 -2.60 -9.57
CA ASP A 118 -1.35 -3.33 -8.93
C ASP A 118 -0.36 -3.83 -9.98
N ILE A 119 0.94 -3.79 -9.64
CA ILE A 119 2.02 -4.37 -10.44
C ILE A 119 2.42 -5.78 -9.97
N GLY A 120 1.83 -6.24 -8.85
CA GLY A 120 2.12 -7.54 -8.25
C GLY A 120 1.06 -8.59 -8.56
N ALA A 121 1.38 -9.86 -8.32
CA ALA A 121 0.42 -10.97 -8.39
C ALA A 121 0.36 -11.71 -7.04
N TYR A 122 -0.84 -12.06 -6.61
CA TYR A 122 -1.05 -12.85 -5.40
C TYR A 122 -0.50 -14.26 -5.52
N ASP A 123 -0.28 -14.91 -4.37
CA ASP A 123 0.28 -16.26 -4.29
C ASP A 123 1.68 -16.42 -4.91
N THR A 124 2.38 -15.35 -5.27
CA THR A 124 3.73 -15.43 -5.86
C THR A 124 4.88 -15.30 -4.87
N CYS A 125 4.61 -14.72 -3.69
CA CYS A 125 5.65 -14.37 -2.74
C CYS A 125 6.15 -15.58 -1.93
N GLY A 126 7.47 -15.74 -1.82
CA GLY A 126 8.13 -16.84 -1.07
C GLY A 126 8.26 -16.64 0.45
N HIS A 127 8.15 -15.40 0.95
CA HIS A 127 8.63 -15.00 2.28
C HIS A 127 7.93 -15.63 3.49
N GLY A 128 6.69 -16.12 3.36
CA GLY A 128 6.00 -16.80 4.46
C GLY A 128 5.69 -15.92 5.68
N CYS A 129 5.48 -14.61 5.49
CA CYS A 129 5.27 -13.67 6.58
C CYS A 129 4.07 -14.03 7.47
N ILE A 130 4.20 -13.74 8.78
CA ILE A 130 3.10 -13.92 9.75
C ILE A 130 1.88 -13.10 9.31
N TYR A 131 2.09 -11.85 8.92
CA TYR A 131 1.08 -11.03 8.25
C TYR A 131 1.26 -11.11 6.73
N CYS A 132 0.52 -12.01 6.06
CA CYS A 132 0.56 -12.14 4.61
C CYS A 132 -0.84 -11.94 4.01
N TYR A 133 -1.13 -10.73 3.58
CA TYR A 133 -2.38 -10.46 2.86
C TYR A 133 -2.35 -10.99 1.42
N ALA A 134 -1.16 -11.14 0.81
CA ALA A 134 -0.99 -11.45 -0.60
C ALA A 134 -1.08 -12.95 -0.95
N ASN A 135 -0.70 -13.85 -0.04
CA ASN A 135 -0.78 -15.30 -0.29
C ASN A 135 -2.03 -15.90 0.35
N SER A 136 -2.60 -16.90 -0.31
CA SER A 136 -3.63 -17.77 0.21
C SER A 136 -3.06 -18.74 1.25
N HIS A 137 -3.96 -19.29 2.06
CA HIS A 137 -3.63 -20.35 3.03
C HIS A 137 -3.72 -21.75 2.39
N ARG A 138 -4.03 -21.83 1.09
CA ARG A 138 -4.27 -23.09 0.40
C ARG A 138 -2.93 -23.78 0.13
N PRO A 139 -2.74 -25.02 0.60
CA PRO A 139 -1.58 -25.81 0.22
C PRO A 139 -1.49 -25.91 -1.31
N GLY A 140 -0.32 -25.60 -1.87
CA GLY A 140 -0.08 -25.73 -3.31
C GLY A 140 -0.45 -24.54 -4.19
N ALA A 141 -1.06 -23.46 -3.66
CA ALA A 141 -1.37 -22.26 -4.46
C ALA A 141 -0.15 -21.64 -5.17
N ARG A 142 1.05 -21.94 -4.68
CA ARG A 142 2.33 -21.47 -5.20
C ARG A 142 3.12 -22.55 -5.95
N ALA A 143 2.66 -23.80 -5.91
CA ALA A 143 3.41 -24.95 -6.41
C ALA A 143 3.57 -24.93 -7.95
N GLY A 144 2.74 -24.15 -8.65
CA GLY A 144 2.82 -23.95 -10.10
C GLY A 144 3.50 -22.66 -10.53
N ASN A 145 4.06 -21.87 -9.58
CA ASN A 145 4.71 -20.61 -9.93
C ASN A 145 6.09 -20.88 -10.53
N VAL A 146 6.15 -20.93 -11.85
CA VAL A 146 7.41 -21.04 -12.60
C VAL A 146 7.83 -19.63 -13.03
N TYR A 147 9.00 -19.18 -12.60
CA TYR A 147 9.54 -17.92 -13.08
C TYR A 147 10.16 -18.13 -14.46
N ASP A 148 9.77 -17.30 -15.43
CA ASP A 148 10.34 -17.27 -16.76
C ASP A 148 10.76 -15.83 -17.10
N PRO A 149 12.06 -15.52 -17.23
CA PRO A 149 12.51 -14.18 -17.57
C PRO A 149 12.12 -13.74 -18.99
N GLY A 150 11.71 -14.67 -19.86
CA GLY A 150 11.19 -14.38 -21.19
C GLY A 150 9.67 -14.11 -21.22
N SER A 151 8.98 -14.30 -20.10
CA SER A 151 7.55 -14.08 -19.99
C SER A 151 7.22 -12.62 -19.62
N GLU A 152 6.08 -12.12 -20.13
CA GLU A 152 5.52 -10.83 -19.71
C GLU A 152 4.79 -10.90 -18.36
N LEU A 153 4.56 -12.11 -17.83
CA LEU A 153 3.91 -12.33 -16.54
C LEU A 153 4.95 -12.45 -15.42
N LEU A 154 4.57 -12.05 -14.20
CA LEU A 154 5.44 -12.16 -13.03
C LEU A 154 5.84 -13.62 -12.73
N PHE A 155 4.91 -14.55 -12.95
CA PHE A 155 5.12 -16.01 -12.92
C PHE A 155 4.24 -16.68 -13.99
N GLY A 156 4.73 -17.77 -14.56
CA GLY A 156 4.11 -18.47 -15.67
C GLY A 156 4.27 -17.74 -17.00
N GLY A 157 3.47 -18.11 -17.99
CA GLY A 157 3.39 -17.47 -19.29
C GLY A 157 2.00 -17.65 -19.89
N VAL A 158 1.67 -16.86 -20.91
CA VAL A 158 0.39 -16.97 -21.62
C VAL A 158 0.33 -18.32 -22.35
N GLY A 159 -0.58 -19.19 -21.94
CA GLY A 159 -0.81 -20.49 -22.53
C GLY A 159 -1.85 -20.49 -23.65
N PRO A 160 -1.99 -21.59 -24.42
CA PRO A 160 -2.94 -21.69 -25.53
C PRO A 160 -4.42 -21.54 -25.15
N GLY A 161 -4.77 -21.77 -23.87
CA GLY A 161 -6.13 -21.63 -23.35
C GLY A 161 -6.45 -20.24 -22.79
N ASP A 162 -5.46 -19.36 -22.70
CA ASP A 162 -5.64 -18.03 -22.14
C ASP A 162 -6.23 -17.07 -23.16
N THR A 163 -7.01 -16.10 -22.66
CA THR A 163 -7.53 -15.00 -23.48
C THR A 163 -6.87 -13.70 -23.03
N VAL A 164 -6.05 -13.11 -23.90
CA VAL A 164 -5.45 -11.80 -23.66
C VAL A 164 -6.41 -10.73 -24.19
N THR A 165 -7.06 -10.02 -23.26
CA THR A 165 -7.99 -8.95 -23.59
C THR A 165 -7.32 -7.61 -23.38
N GLU A 166 -7.38 -6.73 -24.40
CA GLU A 166 -6.98 -5.34 -24.19
C GLU A 166 -7.95 -4.65 -23.23
N LEU A 167 -7.41 -3.96 -22.22
CA LEU A 167 -8.24 -3.22 -21.27
C LEU A 167 -8.97 -2.08 -22.00
N PRO A 168 -10.32 -2.04 -21.97
CA PRO A 168 -11.10 -1.03 -22.69
C PRO A 168 -10.75 0.42 -22.32
N SER A 169 -10.25 0.63 -21.09
CA SER A 169 -9.90 1.93 -20.54
C SER A 169 -8.47 2.39 -20.83
N ARG A 170 -7.66 1.62 -21.57
CA ARG A 170 -6.26 1.97 -21.90
C ARG A 170 -6.06 2.19 -23.40
N ARG A 171 -6.87 3.06 -24.03
CA ARG A 171 -6.58 3.52 -25.41
C ARG A 171 -5.29 4.34 -25.47
N ASN A 172 -4.97 5.07 -24.41
CA ASN A 172 -3.69 5.75 -24.24
C ASN A 172 -2.78 4.88 -23.36
N ARG A 173 -1.97 4.02 -24.00
CA ARG A 173 -0.90 3.24 -23.34
C ARG A 173 0.18 4.14 -22.73
N ARG A 174 0.21 5.39 -23.19
CA ARG A 174 1.10 6.47 -22.82
C ARG A 174 0.19 7.69 -22.80
N ILE A 175 0.03 8.29 -21.63
CA ILE A 175 -0.73 9.52 -21.58
C ILE A 175 0.29 10.59 -21.94
N ASP A 176 0.12 11.18 -23.11
CA ASP A 176 1.09 12.06 -23.73
C ASP A 176 0.49 13.48 -23.70
N GLY A 177 0.53 14.10 -22.52
CA GLY A 177 0.02 15.46 -22.31
C GLY A 177 -0.57 15.65 -20.91
N PHE A 178 0.15 16.42 -20.09
CA PHE A 178 -0.25 16.91 -18.76
C PHE A 178 0.14 18.36 -18.61
#